data_AF-A0A497NDP8-F1
#
_entry.id   AF-A0A497NDP8-F1
#
_cell.length_a   1.000
_cell.length_b   1.000
_cell.length_c   1.000
_cell.angle_alpha   90.00
_cell.angle_beta   90.00
_cell.angle_gamma   90.00
#
_symmetry.space_group_name_H-M   'P 1'
#
loop_
_entity.id
_entity.type
_entity.pdbx_description
1 polymer ?
#
loop_
_entity_poly.entity_id
_entity_poly.type
_entity_poly.pdbx_seq_one_letter_code
_entity_poly.pdbx_strand_id
1 'polypeptide(L)'
;MAGVEDELVRPTLRGLSRAIILWLLTQRSMSGYKITKELIRLTKRRFTSGVVYPLLYELEEKGFITGRWVQKGRRRIKYYSIT
;
A
#
# COMPACT_ATOMS: atom_id res chain seq x y z
N MET A 1 26.01 -11.95 9.36
CA MET A 1 24.70 -12.65 9.42
C MET A 1 23.53 -11.67 9.38
N ALA A 2 23.36 -10.76 10.35
CA ALA A 2 22.23 -9.80 10.36
C ALA A 2 22.17 -8.81 9.17
N GLY A 3 23.31 -8.45 8.56
CA GLY A 3 23.34 -7.53 7.41
C GLY A 3 22.82 -8.14 6.09
N VAL A 4 23.13 -9.42 5.85
CA VAL A 4 22.72 -10.15 4.63
C VAL A 4 21.21 -10.44 4.65
N GLU A 5 20.66 -10.72 5.84
CA GLU A 5 19.23 -10.90 6.02
C GLU A 5 18.44 -9.62 5.71
N ASP A 6 18.90 -8.45 6.16
CA ASP A 6 18.21 -7.17 5.87
C ASP A 6 18.27 -6.81 4.38
N GLU A 7 19.39 -7.12 3.72
CA GLU A 7 19.60 -6.91 2.28
C GLU A 7 18.64 -7.75 1.43
N LEU A 8 18.34 -8.98 1.84
CA LEU A 8 17.38 -9.85 1.14
C LEU A 8 15.92 -9.54 1.51
N VAL A 9 15.67 -9.18 2.77
CA VAL A 9 14.30 -8.95 3.29
C VAL A 9 13.69 -7.66 2.72
N ARG A 10 14.47 -6.60 2.53
CA ARG A 10 13.94 -5.31 2.03
C ARG A 10 13.35 -5.38 0.61
N PRO A 11 14.06 -5.91 -0.42
CA PRO A 11 13.51 -6.07 -1.76
C PRO A 11 12.31 -7.03 -1.77
N THR A 12 12.40 -8.13 -1.02
CA THR A 12 11.34 -9.14 -0.92
C THR A 12 10.06 -8.53 -0.34
N LEU A 13 10.15 -7.75 0.75
CA LEU A 13 9.01 -7.06 1.32
C LEU A 13 8.42 -6.03 0.36
N ARG A 14 9.23 -5.35 -0.45
CA ARG A 14 8.72 -4.42 -1.48
C ARG A 14 7.92 -5.15 -2.55
N GLY A 15 8.41 -6.30 -3.01
CA GLY A 15 7.68 -7.18 -3.93
C GLY A 15 6.34 -7.65 -3.35
N LEU A 16 6.39 -8.23 -2.15
CA LEU A 16 5.20 -8.73 -1.44
C LEU A 16 4.20 -7.62 -1.09
N SER A 17 4.68 -6.40 -0.80
CA SER A 17 3.80 -5.26 -0.49
C SER A 17 2.79 -4.98 -1.61
N ARG A 18 3.17 -5.13 -2.88
CA ARG A 18 2.23 -4.95 -4.00
C ARG A 18 1.09 -5.97 -3.94
N ALA A 19 1.44 -7.26 -3.77
CA ALA A 19 0.46 -8.33 -3.64
C ALA A 19 -0.45 -8.14 -2.42
N ILE A 20 0.12 -7.73 -1.28
CA ILE A 20 -0.66 -7.46 -0.06
C ILE A 20 -1.60 -6.28 -0.27
N ILE A 21 -1.16 -5.19 -0.93
CA ILE A 21 -2.03 -4.04 -1.25
C ILE A 21 -3.21 -4.48 -2.12
N LEU A 22 -2.95 -5.24 -3.18
CA LEU A 22 -4.00 -5.75 -4.06
C LEU A 22 -4.98 -6.62 -3.28
N TRP A 23 -4.48 -7.58 -2.50
CA TRP A 23 -5.30 -8.43 -1.65
C TRP A 23 -6.15 -7.64 -0.64
N LEU A 24 -5.59 -6.59 0.00
CA LEU A 24 -6.35 -5.73 0.89
C LEU A 24 -7.51 -5.05 0.14
N LEU A 25 -7.25 -4.57 -1.07
CA LEU A 25 -8.24 -3.87 -1.90
C LEU A 25 -9.31 -4.79 -2.49
N THR A 26 -9.09 -6.11 -2.58
CA THR A 26 -10.16 -7.06 -2.91
C THR A 26 -11.17 -7.21 -1.77
N GLN A 27 -10.77 -6.97 -0.53
CA GLN A 27 -11.67 -7.10 0.63
C GLN A 27 -12.59 -5.88 0.77
N ARG A 28 -12.06 -4.68 0.49
CA ARG A 28 -12.80 -3.41 0.50
C ARG A 28 -11.95 -2.28 -0.05
N SER A 29 -12.61 -1.24 -0.53
CA SER A 29 -11.95 0.03 -0.83
C SER A 29 -11.32 0.64 0.43
N MET A 30 -10.10 1.15 0.31
CA MET A 30 -9.34 1.73 1.44
C MET A 30 -8.64 3.02 1.06
N SER A 31 -8.47 3.92 2.03
CA SER A 31 -7.59 5.09 1.86
C SER A 31 -6.12 4.69 1.92
N GLY A 32 -5.23 5.47 1.29
CA GLY A 32 -3.78 5.21 1.34
C GLY A 32 -3.23 5.11 2.77
N TYR A 33 -3.76 5.91 3.69
CA TYR A 33 -3.44 5.81 5.12
C TYR A 33 -3.87 4.47 5.74
N LYS A 34 -5.08 3.99 5.43
CA LYS A 34 -5.58 2.72 5.95
C LYS A 34 -4.75 1.55 5.39
N ILE A 35 -4.41 1.58 4.11
CA ILE A 35 -3.50 0.60 3.47
C ILE A 35 -2.15 0.57 4.19
N THR A 36 -1.56 1.75 4.44
CA THR A 36 -0.30 1.86 5.19
C THR A 36 -0.38 1.21 6.57
N LYS A 37 -1.48 1.47 7.31
CA LYS A 37 -1.70 0.87 8.63
C LYS A 37 -1.84 -0.66 8.56
N GLU A 38 -2.58 -1.19 7.58
CA GLU A 38 -2.75 -2.64 7.43
C GLU A 38 -1.42 -3.32 7.03
N LEU A 39 -0.61 -2.71 6.16
CA LEU A 39 0.73 -3.21 5.83
C LEU A 39 1.62 -3.32 7.06
N ILE A 40 1.68 -2.27 7.88
CA ILE A 40 2.46 -2.29 9.15
C ILE A 40 1.94 -3.39 10.08
N ARG A 41 0.61 -3.54 10.20
CA ARG A 41 -0.02 -4.55 11.06
C ARG A 41 0.32 -5.97 10.62
N LEU A 42 0.23 -6.26 9.32
CA LEU A 42 0.44 -7.60 8.76
C LEU A 42 1.92 -7.99 8.73
N THR A 43 2.79 -7.05 8.37
CA THR A 43 4.22 -7.33 8.18
C THR A 43 5.05 -7.13 9.44
N LYS A 44 4.50 -6.43 10.45
CA LYS A 44 5.21 -5.95 11.66
C LYS A 44 6.44 -5.10 11.33
N ARG A 45 6.48 -4.48 10.14
CA ARG A 45 7.58 -3.62 9.66
C ARG A 45 7.10 -2.19 9.50
N ARG A 46 8.03 -1.23 9.61
CA ARG A 46 7.71 0.19 9.40
C ARG A 46 7.53 0.47 7.91
N PHE A 47 6.35 0.97 7.55
CA PHE A 47 6.07 1.53 6.23
C PHE A 47 5.81 3.03 6.38
N THR A 48 6.44 3.82 5.53
CA THR A 48 6.20 5.27 5.45
C THR A 48 5.32 5.57 4.25
N SER A 49 4.68 6.74 4.26
CA SER A 49 3.96 7.26 3.10
C SER A 49 4.86 7.31 1.85
N GLY A 50 6.13 7.69 2.01
CA GLY A 50 7.12 7.72 0.92
C GLY A 50 7.41 6.36 0.27
N VAL A 51 7.03 5.24 0.89
CA VAL A 51 7.11 3.91 0.28
C VAL A 51 5.76 3.46 -0.28
N VAL A 52 4.67 3.69 0.46
CA VAL A 52 3.35 3.17 0.10
C VAL A 52 2.73 3.93 -1.08
N TYR A 53 2.82 5.26 -1.11
CA TYR A 53 2.19 6.03 -2.18
C TYR A 53 2.81 5.77 -3.57
N PRO A 54 4.15 5.66 -3.72
CA PRO A 54 4.73 5.24 -4.99
C PRO A 54 4.23 3.87 -5.48
N LEU A 55 4.04 2.90 -4.58
CA LEU A 55 3.46 1.60 -4.96
C LEU A 55 2.00 1.73 -5.39
N LEU A 56 1.22 2.59 -4.73
CA LEU A 56 -0.16 2.85 -5.14
C LEU A 56 -0.24 3.54 -6.50
N TYR A 57 0.64 4.50 -6.78
CA TYR A 57 0.73 5.15 -8.08
C TYR A 57 1.12 4.15 -9.17
N GLU A 58 2.13 3.31 -8.92
CA GLU A 58 2.53 2.25 -9.86
C GLU A 58 1.37 1.29 -10.17
N LEU A 59 0.61 0.88 -9.15
CA LEU A 59 -0.53 -0.03 -9.34
C LEU A 59 -1.69 0.64 -10.07
N GLU A 60 -1.93 1.93 -9.83
CA GLU A 60 -2.97 2.71 -10.51
C GLU A 60 -2.59 2.98 -11.97
N GLU A 61 -1.34 3.34 -12.26
CA GLU A 61 -0.80 3.51 -13.61
C GLU A 61 -0.87 2.21 -14.42
N LYS A 62 -0.61 1.06 -13.79
CA LYS A 62 -0.75 -0.26 -14.41
C LYS A 62 -2.21 -0.74 -14.53
N GLY A 63 -3.18 0.04 -14.04
CA GLY A 63 -4.60 -0.28 -14.14
C GLY A 63 -5.09 -1.37 -13.19
N PHE A 64 -4.28 -1.81 -12.21
CA PHE A 64 -4.71 -2.82 -11.24
C PHE A 64 -5.66 -2.27 -10.16
N ILE A 65 -5.60 -0.97 -9.91
CA ILE A 65 -6.46 -0.29 -8.94
C ILE A 65 -6.95 1.03 -9.51
N THR A 66 -8.08 1.52 -9.00
CA THR A 66 -8.60 2.84 -9.32
C THR A 66 -8.73 3.70 -8.06
N GLY A 67 -8.42 4.98 -8.18
CA GLY A 67 -8.52 5.94 -7.09
C GLY A 67 -9.68 6.92 -7.25
N ARG A 68 -10.55 7.01 -6.25
CA ARG A 68 -11.65 7.98 -6.18
C ARG A 68 -11.45 8.95 -5.02
N TRP A 69 -11.54 10.24 -5.30
CA TRP A 69 -11.54 11.26 -4.25
C TRP A 69 -12.92 11.36 -3.60
N VAL A 70 -12.95 11.30 -2.27
CA VAL A 70 -14.17 11.43 -1.47
C VAL A 70 -14.00 12.61 -0.51
N GLN A 71 -14.98 13.50 -0.48
CA GLN A 71 -15.03 14.59 0.49
C GLN A 71 -15.49 14.02 1.84
N LYS A 72 -14.69 14.23 2.90
CA LYS A 72 -15.09 14.01 4.29
C LYS A 72 -14.90 15.31 5.07
N GLY A 73 -16.00 16.03 5.29
CA GLY A 73 -15.99 17.35 5.91
C GLY A 73 -15.16 18.33 5.08
N ARG A 74 -14.10 18.89 5.68
CA ARG A 74 -13.17 19.81 4.99
C ARG A 74 -12.02 19.11 4.24
N ARG A 75 -11.88 17.78 4.37
CA ARG A 75 -10.76 17.02 3.80
C ARG A 75 -11.19 16.24 2.57
N ARG A 76 -10.32 16.18 1.57
CA ARG A 76 -10.41 15.23 0.45
C ARG A 76 -9.54 14.02 0.74
N ILE A 77 -10.13 12.83 0.67
CA ILE A 77 -9.43 11.57 0.90
C ILE A 77 -9.56 10.72 -0.35
N LYS A 78 -8.43 10.27 -0.91
CA LYS A 78 -8.42 9.32 -2.01
C LYS A 78 -8.60 7.91 -1.46
N TYR A 79 -9.65 7.22 -1.93
CA TYR A 79 -9.89 5.81 -1.69
C TYR A 79 -9.51 5.03 -2.94
N TYR A 80 -8.81 3.93 -2.74
CA TYR A 80 -8.44 3.00 -3.80
C TYR A 80 -9.37 1.79 -3.75
N SER A 81 -9.65 1.21 -4.91
CA SER A 81 -10.38 -0.05 -5.09
C SER A 81 -9.68 -0.87 -6.15
N ILE A 82 -9.83 -2.20 -6.13
CA ILE A 82 -9.43 -3.01 -7.27
C ILE A 82 -10.28 -2.61 -8.50
N THR A 83 -9.66 -2.61 -9.68
CA THR A 83 -10.34 -2.32 -10.95
C THR A 83 -11.37 -3.40 -11.29
#